data_AF-A0A5N5JFN9-F1
#
_entry.id   AF-A0A5N5JFN9-F1
#
_cell.length_a   1.000
_cell.length_b   1.000
_cell.length_c   1.000
_cell.angle_alpha   90.00
_cell.angle_beta   90.00
_cell.angle_gamma   90.00
#
_symmetry.space_group_name_H-M   'P 1'
#
loop_
_entity.id
_entity.type
_entity.pdbx_description
1 polymer ?
#
loop_
_entity_poly.entity_id
_entity_poly.type
_entity_poly.pdbx_seq_one_letter_code
_entity_poly.pdbx_strand_id
1 'polypeptide(L)'
;METWFLILVSISISLLLKFIFNNYLGSKKLPPGPLIFPVISNLLWFSTSMSKGEPILRSLHAKFGPILTLNIGARPVISIADRNLSHQALIRNGALYADRPAALPIDKINSTNQLTIVFCRYGPTWRLLRRNLTAEILNPSAVKSYSRAREWVVQILQNRLESQAKSGRPVFVMEHFRYAMFCLLVLMCFGDKLDENQIKKIEEVEHQLLVNLHKFSILNFCPRVTKIVLRKRWEELFRLRKCQEDVLIPFIRERKKAKEKRSREPNMEDSKDENVVSYVDTLLDLQLPHENRKLNELEIWKAVDGDDVDLSAKQEFTMVMKNPLQAQLSLRRILQILAYFPYTPLKIELPSTRTIYQDWSCQWKPNLGTE
;
A
#
# COMPACT_ATOMS: atom_id res chain seq x y z
N MET A 1 20.46 33.29 -37.59
CA MET A 1 20.00 31.88 -37.47
C MET A 1 21.09 30.93 -36.94
N GLU A 2 22.36 31.32 -36.93
CA GLU A 2 23.49 30.40 -36.65
C GLU A 2 23.86 30.29 -35.16
N THR A 3 23.76 31.36 -34.38
CA THR A 3 24.19 31.38 -32.97
C THR A 3 23.32 30.51 -32.06
N TRP A 4 22.00 30.53 -32.25
CA TRP A 4 21.07 29.67 -31.51
C TRP A 4 21.29 28.18 -31.79
N PHE A 5 21.66 27.82 -33.02
CA PHE A 5 21.97 26.44 -33.39
C PHE A 5 23.26 25.96 -32.69
N LEU A 6 24.31 26.78 -32.67
CA LEU A 6 25.56 26.46 -31.97
C LEU A 6 25.37 26.30 -30.47
N ILE A 7 24.52 27.13 -29.85
CA ILE A 7 24.14 27.00 -28.43
C ILE A 7 23.43 25.66 -28.19
N LEU A 8 22.47 25.29 -29.05
CA LEU A 8 21.70 24.06 -28.92
C LEU A 8 22.58 22.82 -29.11
N VAL A 9 23.52 22.86 -30.06
CA VAL A 9 24.51 21.81 -30.29
C VAL A 9 25.47 21.68 -29.10
N SER A 10 26.00 22.80 -28.58
CA SER A 10 26.88 22.81 -27.41
C SER A 10 26.21 22.24 -26.16
N ILE A 11 24.95 22.62 -25.90
CA ILE A 11 24.15 22.06 -24.81
C ILE A 11 23.95 20.55 -25.02
N SER A 12 23.65 20.12 -26.24
CA SER A 12 23.45 18.70 -26.57
C SER A 12 24.73 17.88 -26.35
N ILE A 13 25.88 18.38 -26.78
CA ILE A 13 27.19 17.75 -26.59
C ILE A 13 27.56 17.70 -25.10
N SER A 14 27.31 18.77 -24.35
CA SER A 14 27.57 18.81 -22.90
C SER A 14 26.70 17.80 -22.14
N LEU A 15 25.42 17.68 -22.49
CA LEU A 15 24.52 16.67 -21.94
C LEU A 15 24.97 15.24 -22.29
N LEU A 16 25.44 15.02 -23.52
CA LEU A 16 25.92 13.72 -23.99
C LEU A 16 27.24 13.32 -23.31
N LEU A 17 28.19 14.24 -23.18
CA LEU A 17 29.43 14.03 -22.44
C LEU A 17 29.13 13.72 -20.97
N LYS A 18 28.29 14.53 -20.31
CA LYS A 18 27.88 14.27 -18.92
C LYS A 18 27.22 12.91 -18.75
N PHE A 19 26.41 12.47 -19.72
CA PHE A 19 25.81 11.14 -19.72
C PHE A 19 26.87 10.03 -19.84
N ILE A 20 27.83 10.16 -20.77
CA ILE A 20 28.91 9.18 -20.93
C ILE A 20 29.76 9.11 -19.67
N PHE A 21 30.22 10.25 -19.15
CA PHE A 21 31.04 10.31 -17.94
C PHE A 21 30.32 9.73 -16.72
N ASN A 22 29.04 10.03 -16.52
CA ASN A 22 28.29 9.55 -15.37
C ASN A 22 28.00 8.04 -15.42
N ASN A 23 27.86 7.45 -16.62
CA ASN A 23 27.59 6.02 -16.78
C ASN A 23 28.86 5.15 -16.88
N TYR A 24 29.94 5.67 -17.49
CA TYR A 24 31.17 4.90 -17.71
C TYR A 24 32.23 5.12 -16.63
N LEU A 25 32.39 6.33 -16.08
CA LEU A 25 33.43 6.60 -15.07
C LEU A 25 32.94 6.44 -13.63
N GLY A 26 31.63 6.40 -13.39
CA GLY A 26 31.02 6.17 -12.09
C GLY A 26 30.86 4.70 -11.73
N SER A 27 31.94 3.91 -11.77
CA SER A 27 31.92 2.48 -11.41
C SER A 27 31.66 2.26 -9.90
N LYS A 28 30.40 2.37 -9.48
CA LYS A 28 29.91 1.61 -8.33
C LYS A 28 29.61 0.21 -8.84
N LYS A 29 30.06 -0.83 -8.12
CA LYS A 29 29.78 -2.24 -8.42
C LYS A 29 28.27 -2.53 -8.30
N LEU A 30 27.48 -2.11 -9.27
CA LEU A 30 26.04 -2.35 -9.34
C LEU A 30 25.77 -3.65 -10.11
N PRO A 31 24.69 -4.37 -9.78
CA PRO A 31 24.20 -5.49 -10.57
C PRO A 31 23.96 -5.10 -12.03
N PRO A 32 24.03 -6.07 -12.97
CA PRO A 32 23.80 -5.82 -14.39
C PRO A 32 22.41 -5.21 -14.63
N GLY A 33 22.27 -4.42 -15.69
CA GLY A 33 21.02 -3.77 -16.01
C GLY A 33 20.99 -3.24 -17.44
N PRO A 34 19.80 -2.97 -17.99
CA PRO A 34 19.70 -2.35 -19.30
C PRO A 34 20.37 -0.96 -19.29
N LEU A 35 21.19 -0.70 -20.30
CA LEU A 35 21.71 0.64 -20.59
C LEU A 35 20.56 1.47 -21.13
N ILE A 36 19.97 2.36 -20.32
CA ILE A 36 18.84 3.20 -20.76
C ILE A 36 19.17 4.68 -20.54
N PHE A 37 18.85 5.50 -21.55
CA PHE A 37 18.90 6.96 -21.47
C PHE A 37 17.97 7.47 -20.36
N PRO A 38 18.41 8.37 -19.46
CA PRO A 38 17.73 8.62 -18.20
C PRO A 38 16.37 9.24 -18.46
N VAL A 39 16.28 10.22 -19.36
CA VAL A 39 15.03 10.93 -19.68
C VAL A 39 13.97 10.01 -20.30
N ILE A 40 14.34 9.21 -21.30
CA ILE A 40 13.41 8.31 -22.00
C ILE A 40 13.01 7.15 -21.08
N SER A 41 13.96 6.60 -20.31
CA SER A 41 13.69 5.55 -19.34
C SER A 41 12.66 5.98 -18.30
N ASN A 42 12.79 7.21 -17.79
CA ASN A 42 11.92 7.74 -16.76
C ASN A 42 10.50 7.93 -17.27
N LEU A 43 10.38 8.51 -18.47
CA LEU A 43 9.09 8.66 -19.12
C LEU A 43 8.43 7.30 -19.35
N LEU A 44 9.19 6.30 -19.81
CA LEU A 44 8.69 4.96 -20.03
C LEU A 44 8.21 4.31 -18.72
N TRP A 45 9.01 4.36 -17.66
CA TRP A 45 8.65 3.78 -16.37
C TRP A 45 7.43 4.46 -15.72
N PHE A 46 7.36 5.79 -15.75
CA PHE A 46 6.23 6.54 -15.19
C PHE A 46 4.96 6.47 -16.04
N SER A 47 5.08 6.15 -17.34
CA SER A 47 3.93 5.93 -18.22
C SER A 47 3.50 4.46 -18.31
N THR A 48 4.32 3.54 -17.82
CA THR A 48 4.01 2.11 -17.82
C THR A 48 2.95 1.81 -16.77
N SER A 49 1.82 1.24 -17.21
CA SER A 49 0.75 0.77 -16.32
C SER A 49 1.21 -0.40 -15.45
N MET A 50 0.65 -0.52 -14.25
CA MET A 50 0.86 -1.64 -13.31
C MET A 50 0.83 -3.02 -13.96
N SER A 51 -0.16 -3.23 -14.83
CA SER A 51 -0.38 -4.53 -15.48
C SER A 51 0.77 -4.94 -16.40
N LYS A 52 1.51 -3.97 -16.93
CA LYS A 52 2.65 -4.21 -17.82
C LYS A 52 3.99 -4.33 -17.08
N GLY A 53 4.05 -3.86 -15.83
CA GLY A 53 5.30 -3.84 -15.06
C GLY A 53 5.84 -5.23 -14.73
N GLU A 54 4.96 -6.18 -14.36
CA GLU A 54 5.38 -7.54 -14.02
C GLU A 54 5.95 -8.32 -15.22
N PRO A 55 5.28 -8.36 -16.39
CA PRO A 55 5.83 -9.02 -17.57
C PRO A 55 7.16 -8.42 -18.04
N ILE A 56 7.29 -7.08 -18.00
CA ILE A 56 8.53 -6.38 -18.36
C ILE A 56 9.66 -6.76 -17.40
N LEU A 57 9.37 -6.77 -16.09
CA LEU A 57 10.38 -7.13 -15.10
C LEU A 57 10.83 -8.59 -15.27
N ARG A 58 9.90 -9.50 -15.58
CA ARG A 58 10.20 -10.90 -15.84
C ARG A 58 11.09 -11.09 -17.07
N SER A 59 10.81 -10.38 -18.17
CA SER A 59 11.66 -10.45 -19.38
C SER A 59 13.06 -9.89 -19.14
N LEU A 60 13.17 -8.85 -18.31
CA LEU A 60 14.47 -8.30 -17.90
C LEU A 60 15.25 -9.28 -17.03
N HIS A 61 14.61 -9.93 -16.06
CA HIS A 61 15.28 -10.97 -15.26
C HIS A 61 15.71 -12.18 -16.09
N ALA A 62 14.95 -12.55 -17.13
CA ALA A 62 15.37 -13.59 -18.06
C ALA A 62 16.65 -13.22 -18.84
N LYS A 63 16.91 -11.92 -19.07
CA LYS A 63 18.07 -11.43 -19.82
C LYS A 63 19.28 -11.09 -18.95
N PHE A 64 19.06 -10.43 -17.81
CA PHE A 64 20.12 -9.88 -16.95
C PHE A 64 20.39 -10.70 -15.70
N GLY A 65 19.55 -11.70 -15.41
CA GLY A 65 19.73 -12.63 -14.30
C GLY A 65 18.91 -12.29 -13.05
N PRO A 66 19.19 -12.97 -11.93
CA PRO A 66 18.36 -12.95 -10.72
C PRO A 66 18.41 -11.62 -9.95
N ILE A 67 19.43 -10.80 -10.17
CA ILE A 67 19.58 -9.48 -9.59
C ILE A 67 19.92 -8.50 -10.69
N LEU A 68 19.13 -7.43 -10.80
CA LEU A 68 19.33 -6.44 -11.85
C LEU A 68 19.10 -5.02 -11.35
N THR A 69 19.68 -4.07 -12.07
CA THR A 69 19.55 -2.63 -11.79
C THR A 69 18.68 -1.96 -12.84
N LEU A 70 17.64 -1.25 -12.39
CA LEU A 70 16.75 -0.44 -13.23
C LEU A 70 16.91 1.03 -12.85
N ASN A 71 17.11 1.90 -13.82
CA ASN A 71 17.09 3.34 -13.55
C ASN A 71 15.65 3.84 -13.68
N ILE A 72 15.05 4.23 -12.55
CA ILE A 72 13.72 4.84 -12.48
C ILE A 72 13.88 6.25 -11.90
N GLY A 73 13.59 7.26 -12.71
CA GLY A 73 13.89 8.64 -12.37
C GLY A 73 15.40 8.92 -12.40
N ALA A 74 15.88 9.65 -11.40
CA ALA A 74 17.30 9.89 -11.19
C ALA A 74 17.95 8.83 -10.26
N ARG A 75 17.28 7.69 -10.00
CA ARG A 75 17.72 6.70 -9.00
C ARG A 75 17.79 5.28 -9.59
N PRO A 76 18.84 4.50 -9.29
CA PRO A 76 18.85 3.07 -9.57
C PRO A 76 17.91 2.34 -8.61
N VAL A 77 17.25 1.30 -9.08
CA VAL A 77 16.34 0.42 -8.36
C VAL A 77 16.84 -0.99 -8.57
N ILE A 78 17.20 -1.66 -7.48
CA ILE A 78 17.66 -3.03 -7.53
C ILE A 78 16.44 -3.94 -7.45
N SER A 79 16.26 -4.78 -8.46
CA SER A 79 15.24 -5.81 -8.47
C SER A 79 15.87 -7.17 -8.21
N ILE A 80 15.25 -7.95 -7.33
CA ILE A 80 15.70 -9.27 -6.91
C ILE A 80 14.59 -10.26 -7.24
N ALA A 81 14.91 -11.24 -8.08
CA ALA A 81 14.06 -12.35 -8.47
C ALA A 81 14.67 -13.72 -8.07
N ASP A 82 15.44 -13.75 -6.98
CA ASP A 82 15.98 -14.99 -6.40
C ASP A 82 15.54 -15.17 -4.95
N ARG A 83 15.25 -16.43 -4.58
CA ARG A 83 14.76 -16.80 -3.24
C ARG A 83 15.83 -16.58 -2.16
N ASN A 84 17.07 -16.97 -2.44
CA ASN A 84 18.15 -16.91 -1.46
C ASN A 84 18.53 -15.46 -1.17
N LEU A 85 18.68 -14.65 -2.22
CA LEU A 85 18.91 -13.21 -2.13
C LEU A 85 17.75 -12.50 -1.41
N SER A 86 16.50 -12.85 -1.73
CA SER A 86 15.33 -12.30 -1.03
C SER A 86 15.35 -12.65 0.46
N HIS A 87 15.68 -13.89 0.82
CA HIS A 87 15.79 -14.30 2.22
C HIS A 87 16.93 -13.56 2.94
N GLN A 88 18.08 -13.39 2.28
CA GLN A 88 19.18 -12.61 2.83
C GLN A 88 18.79 -11.14 3.07
N ALA A 89 18.14 -10.50 2.11
CA ALA A 89 17.72 -9.10 2.23
C ALA A 89 16.65 -8.91 3.30
N LEU A 90 15.64 -9.77 3.37
CA LEU A 90 14.45 -9.50 4.17
C LEU A 90 14.47 -10.08 5.57
N ILE A 91 15.17 -11.19 5.73
CA ILE A 91 15.22 -11.91 7.00
C ILE A 91 16.56 -11.64 7.67
N ARG A 92 17.67 -12.02 7.02
CA ARG A 92 19.01 -11.87 7.64
C ARG A 92 19.38 -10.40 7.84
N ASN A 93 19.18 -9.59 6.81
CA ASN A 93 19.50 -8.15 6.80
C ASN A 93 18.24 -7.28 6.85
N GLY A 94 17.13 -7.82 7.39
CA GLY A 94 15.82 -7.17 7.32
C GLY A 94 15.81 -5.74 7.85
N ALA A 95 16.50 -5.48 8.97
CA ALA A 95 16.60 -4.13 9.55
C ALA A 95 17.34 -3.13 8.63
N LEU A 96 18.33 -3.59 7.86
CA LEU A 96 19.12 -2.75 6.95
C LEU A 96 18.31 -2.32 5.72
N TYR A 97 17.36 -3.16 5.30
CA TYR A 97 16.49 -2.91 4.14
C TYR A 97 15.03 -2.60 4.53
N ALA A 98 14.76 -2.37 5.82
CA ALA A 98 13.41 -2.10 6.31
C ALA A 98 12.92 -0.68 6.02
N ASP A 99 13.81 0.25 5.71
CA ASP A 99 13.47 1.67 5.50
C ASP A 99 12.57 1.88 4.26
N ARG A 100 11.89 3.03 4.22
CA ARG A 100 11.05 3.52 3.12
C ARG A 100 11.69 4.74 2.44
N PRO A 101 11.45 4.98 1.13
CA PRO A 101 12.25 5.93 0.39
C PRO A 101 11.76 7.29 0.80
N ALA A 102 12.55 8.34 0.60
CA ALA A 102 11.92 9.65 0.50
C ALA A 102 10.90 9.60 -0.65
N ALA A 103 9.61 9.77 -0.32
CA ALA A 103 8.53 9.75 -1.28
C ALA A 103 8.67 10.90 -2.28
N LEU A 104 8.34 10.63 -3.55
CA LEU A 104 8.27 11.67 -4.56
C LEU A 104 7.11 12.63 -4.25
N PRO A 105 7.08 13.85 -4.81
CA PRO A 105 6.07 14.86 -4.50
C PRO A 105 4.62 14.34 -4.55
N ILE A 106 4.26 13.55 -5.56
CA ILE A 106 2.91 13.00 -5.69
C ILE A 106 2.67 11.88 -4.67
N ASP A 107 3.68 11.04 -4.45
CA ASP A 107 3.59 9.94 -3.51
C ASP A 107 3.45 10.47 -2.07
N LYS A 108 4.01 11.64 -1.74
CA LYS A 108 3.78 12.33 -0.46
C LYS A 108 2.32 12.74 -0.28
N ILE A 109 1.68 13.26 -1.33
CA ILE A 109 0.24 13.62 -1.30
C ILE A 109 -0.60 12.37 -1.05
N ASN A 110 -0.29 11.26 -1.73
CA ASN A 110 -1.04 10.01 -1.59
C ASN A 110 -0.77 9.27 -0.27
N SER A 111 0.43 9.41 0.30
CA SER A 111 0.86 8.68 1.50
C SER A 111 0.73 9.47 2.80
N THR A 112 0.04 10.62 2.76
CA THR A 112 -0.10 11.53 3.91
C THR A 112 1.28 11.88 4.48
N ASN A 113 2.14 12.41 3.60
CA ASN A 113 3.54 12.73 3.89
C ASN A 113 4.32 11.57 4.54
N GLN A 114 4.06 10.34 4.09
CA GLN A 114 4.67 9.12 4.62
C GLN A 114 4.36 8.82 6.09
N LEU A 115 3.23 9.28 6.61
CA LEU A 115 2.82 9.03 8.00
C LEU A 115 1.99 7.74 8.16
N THR A 116 2.01 6.84 7.18
CA THR A 116 1.26 5.57 7.20
C THR A 116 2.21 4.39 7.39
N ILE A 117 1.73 3.28 7.99
CA ILE A 117 2.56 2.08 8.25
C ILE A 117 3.24 1.54 6.97
N VAL A 118 2.60 1.71 5.82
CA VAL A 118 3.08 1.20 4.52
C VAL A 118 4.24 2.06 3.97
N PHE A 119 4.15 3.39 4.12
CA PHE A 119 5.06 4.35 3.49
C PHE A 119 6.04 5.02 4.46
N CYS A 120 5.83 4.90 5.76
CA CYS A 120 6.65 5.51 6.80
C CYS A 120 8.05 4.91 6.85
N ARG A 121 9.04 5.79 7.03
CA ARG A 121 10.44 5.43 7.21
C ARG A 121 10.62 4.58 8.46
N TYR A 122 11.55 3.64 8.40
CA TYR A 122 11.84 2.78 9.52
C TYR A 122 12.41 3.64 10.67
N GLY A 123 11.76 3.60 11.82
CA GLY A 123 12.09 4.49 12.93
C GLY A 123 11.11 4.38 14.09
N PRO A 124 11.20 5.29 15.08
CA PRO A 124 10.30 5.31 16.24
C PRO A 124 8.83 5.44 15.85
N THR A 125 8.48 6.32 14.89
CA THR A 125 7.10 6.52 14.43
C THR A 125 6.52 5.26 13.78
N TRP A 126 7.25 4.63 12.85
CA TRP A 126 6.81 3.38 12.24
C TRP A 126 6.63 2.27 13.28
N ARG A 127 7.58 2.13 14.23
CA ARG A 127 7.49 1.13 15.31
C ARG A 127 6.26 1.38 16.19
N LEU A 128 5.96 2.65 16.50
CA LEU A 128 4.80 3.05 17.29
C LEU A 128 3.49 2.68 16.58
N LEU A 129 3.32 3.09 15.32
CA LEU A 129 2.11 2.80 14.53
C LEU A 129 1.92 1.28 14.35
N ARG A 130 2.98 0.55 14.02
CA ARG A 130 2.94 -0.91 13.89
C ARG A 130 2.60 -1.59 15.22
N ARG A 131 3.16 -1.12 16.33
CA ARG A 131 2.85 -1.64 17.66
C ARG A 131 1.39 -1.38 18.02
N ASN A 132 0.86 -0.17 17.79
CA ASN A 132 -0.54 0.17 18.04
C ASN A 132 -1.48 -0.75 17.24
N LEU A 133 -1.29 -0.88 15.93
CA LEU A 133 -2.11 -1.79 15.11
C LEU A 133 -2.04 -3.25 15.59
N THR A 134 -0.83 -3.73 15.90
CA THR A 134 -0.63 -5.13 16.31
C THR A 134 -1.21 -5.41 17.69
N ALA A 135 -0.98 -4.50 18.64
CA ALA A 135 -1.35 -4.66 20.03
C ALA A 135 -2.82 -4.38 20.29
N GLU A 136 -3.46 -3.47 19.55
CA GLU A 136 -4.86 -3.11 19.82
C GLU A 136 -5.86 -3.84 18.92
N ILE A 137 -5.50 -4.09 17.65
CA ILE A 137 -6.46 -4.60 16.64
C ILE A 137 -6.17 -6.04 16.24
N LEU A 138 -4.89 -6.36 15.96
CA LEU A 138 -4.53 -7.65 15.37
C LEU A 138 -4.15 -8.71 16.41
N ASN A 139 -4.12 -8.38 17.70
CA ASN A 139 -3.77 -9.34 18.74
C ASN A 139 -4.87 -10.44 18.86
N PRO A 140 -4.57 -11.67 19.30
CA PRO A 140 -5.56 -12.74 19.38
C PRO A 140 -6.80 -12.44 20.24
N SER A 141 -6.65 -11.69 21.34
CA SER A 141 -7.75 -11.26 22.21
C SER A 141 -8.65 -10.23 21.52
N ALA A 142 -8.07 -9.24 20.85
CA ALA A 142 -8.80 -8.27 20.02
C ALA A 142 -9.50 -8.96 18.85
N VAL A 143 -8.84 -9.90 18.17
CA VAL A 143 -9.50 -10.72 17.15
C VAL A 143 -10.69 -11.46 17.76
N LYS A 144 -10.61 -11.97 18.99
CA LYS A 144 -11.76 -12.62 19.65
C LYS A 144 -12.92 -11.65 19.92
N SER A 145 -12.64 -10.39 20.27
CA SER A 145 -13.70 -9.39 20.50
C SER A 145 -14.48 -9.05 19.22
N TYR A 146 -13.88 -9.15 18.03
CA TYR A 146 -14.59 -9.02 16.75
C TYR A 146 -15.42 -10.27 16.34
N SER A 147 -15.70 -11.21 17.26
CA SER A 147 -16.48 -12.41 16.95
C SER A 147 -17.87 -12.09 16.39
N ARG A 148 -18.63 -11.22 17.05
CA ARG A 148 -19.95 -10.78 16.58
C ARG A 148 -19.89 -10.03 15.24
N ALA A 149 -18.86 -9.20 15.03
CA ALA A 149 -18.64 -8.53 13.75
C ALA A 149 -18.38 -9.53 12.61
N ARG A 150 -17.65 -10.62 12.87
CA ARG A 150 -17.46 -11.70 11.89
C ARG A 150 -18.75 -12.46 11.60
N GLU A 151 -19.55 -12.77 12.62
CA GLU A 151 -20.86 -13.41 12.43
C GLU A 151 -21.77 -12.55 11.56
N TRP A 152 -21.84 -11.25 11.84
CA TRP A 152 -22.58 -10.28 11.04
C TRP A 152 -22.13 -10.26 9.56
N VAL A 153 -20.83 -10.24 9.30
CA VAL A 153 -20.30 -10.25 7.93
C VAL A 153 -20.58 -11.58 7.21
N VAL A 154 -20.54 -12.71 7.93
CA VAL A 154 -20.92 -14.02 7.36
C VAL A 154 -22.39 -14.03 6.96
N GLN A 155 -23.28 -13.45 7.78
CA GLN A 155 -24.70 -13.31 7.43
C GLN A 155 -24.90 -12.43 6.19
N ILE A 156 -24.18 -11.30 6.06
CA ILE A 156 -24.20 -10.47 4.84
C ILE A 156 -23.78 -11.31 3.63
N LEU A 157 -22.69 -12.07 3.74
CA LEU A 157 -22.19 -12.91 2.65
C LEU A 157 -23.23 -13.95 2.23
N GLN A 158 -23.82 -14.67 3.19
CA GLN A 158 -24.88 -15.67 2.94
C GLN A 158 -26.07 -15.04 2.25
N ASN A 159 -26.61 -13.95 2.80
CA ASN A 159 -27.78 -13.26 2.24
C ASN A 159 -27.55 -12.80 0.79
N ARG A 160 -26.35 -12.27 0.48
CA ARG A 160 -26.00 -11.84 -0.88
C ARG A 160 -25.87 -13.01 -1.85
N LEU A 161 -25.21 -14.09 -1.42
CA LEU A 161 -25.07 -15.31 -2.22
C LEU A 161 -26.43 -15.96 -2.50
N GLU A 162 -27.30 -16.08 -1.49
CA GLU A 162 -28.65 -16.62 -1.65
C GLU A 162 -29.51 -15.76 -2.57
N SER A 163 -29.43 -14.44 -2.43
CA SER A 163 -30.14 -13.50 -3.31
C SER A 163 -29.70 -13.66 -4.77
N GLN A 164 -28.39 -13.76 -5.04
CA GLN A 164 -27.91 -13.97 -6.41
C GLN A 164 -28.22 -15.37 -6.92
N ALA A 165 -28.14 -16.41 -6.09
CA ALA A 165 -28.48 -17.78 -6.48
C ALA A 165 -29.95 -17.90 -6.94
N LYS A 166 -30.87 -17.20 -6.26
CA LYS A 166 -32.30 -17.15 -6.64
C LYS A 166 -32.55 -16.49 -8.00
N SER A 167 -31.61 -15.71 -8.52
CA SER A 167 -31.75 -15.03 -9.83
C SER A 167 -31.55 -15.95 -11.04
N GLY A 168 -31.11 -17.20 -10.83
CA GLY A 168 -30.83 -18.17 -11.91
C GLY A 168 -29.62 -17.82 -12.78
N ARG A 169 -28.83 -16.80 -12.41
CA ARG A 169 -27.61 -16.37 -13.11
C ARG A 169 -26.36 -16.94 -12.45
N PRO A 170 -25.23 -17.05 -13.20
CA PRO A 170 -23.94 -17.38 -12.59
C PRO A 170 -23.59 -16.41 -11.45
N VAL A 171 -23.18 -16.97 -10.31
CA VAL A 171 -22.85 -16.22 -9.10
C VAL A 171 -21.36 -15.85 -9.11
N PHE A 172 -21.05 -14.56 -9.02
CA PHE A 172 -19.67 -14.06 -8.98
C PHE A 172 -19.18 -14.00 -7.53
N VAL A 173 -18.81 -15.17 -7.01
CA VAL A 173 -18.50 -15.38 -5.59
C VAL A 173 -17.47 -14.38 -5.04
N MET A 174 -16.42 -14.08 -5.79
CA MET A 174 -15.34 -13.18 -5.33
C MET A 174 -15.81 -11.76 -5.00
N GLU A 175 -16.82 -11.24 -5.68
CA GLU A 175 -17.35 -9.89 -5.42
C GLU A 175 -18.04 -9.84 -4.06
N HIS A 176 -18.79 -10.88 -3.71
CA HIS A 176 -19.44 -10.98 -2.41
C HIS A 176 -18.44 -11.14 -1.27
N PHE A 177 -17.39 -11.94 -1.45
CA PHE A 177 -16.32 -12.05 -0.46
C PHE A 177 -15.59 -10.72 -0.26
N ARG A 178 -15.25 -10.01 -1.34
CA ARG A 178 -14.60 -8.69 -1.26
C ARG A 178 -15.47 -7.70 -0.49
N TYR A 179 -16.75 -7.59 -0.83
CA TYR A 179 -17.69 -6.71 -0.15
C TYR A 179 -17.80 -7.07 1.34
N ALA A 180 -17.99 -8.36 1.66
CA ALA A 180 -18.07 -8.84 3.03
C ALA A 180 -16.80 -8.48 3.84
N MET A 181 -15.62 -8.73 3.27
CA MET A 181 -14.37 -8.35 3.92
C MET A 181 -14.22 -6.85 4.10
N PHE A 182 -14.66 -6.07 3.11
CA PHE A 182 -14.63 -4.62 3.18
C PHE A 182 -15.53 -4.09 4.30
N CYS A 183 -16.74 -4.63 4.45
CA CYS A 183 -17.63 -4.32 5.58
C CYS A 183 -16.95 -4.58 6.93
N LEU A 184 -16.25 -5.72 7.08
CA LEU A 184 -15.53 -6.04 8.31
C LEU A 184 -14.42 -5.03 8.59
N LEU A 185 -13.63 -4.67 7.58
CA LEU A 185 -12.52 -3.72 7.73
C LEU A 185 -13.02 -2.32 8.07
N VAL A 186 -14.08 -1.84 7.42
CA VAL A 186 -14.72 -0.56 7.72
C VAL A 186 -15.21 -0.53 9.17
N LEU A 187 -15.86 -1.60 9.63
CA LEU A 187 -16.29 -1.73 11.03
C LEU A 187 -15.10 -1.75 11.98
N MET A 188 -14.04 -2.49 11.69
CA MET A 188 -12.83 -2.50 12.53
C MET A 188 -12.14 -1.13 12.58
N CYS A 189 -12.20 -0.36 11.49
CA CYS A 189 -11.61 0.97 11.41
C CYS A 189 -12.42 2.02 12.20
N PHE A 190 -13.72 2.13 11.94
CA PHE A 190 -14.57 3.20 12.47
C PHE A 190 -15.36 2.80 13.72
N GLY A 191 -15.54 1.50 13.96
CA GLY A 191 -16.25 0.95 15.12
C GLY A 191 -17.77 0.88 14.96
N ASP A 192 -18.31 1.26 13.80
CA ASP A 192 -19.75 1.34 13.55
C ASP A 192 -20.17 0.52 12.32
N LYS A 193 -21.39 -0.01 12.36
CA LYS A 193 -22.03 -0.69 11.23
C LYS A 193 -22.61 0.37 10.28
N LEU A 194 -21.87 0.66 9.22
CA LEU A 194 -22.30 1.60 8.19
C LEU A 194 -23.37 1.00 7.28
N ASP A 195 -24.20 1.87 6.70
CA ASP A 195 -25.19 1.45 5.72
C ASP A 195 -24.53 1.02 4.39
N GLU A 196 -25.26 0.27 3.55
CA GLU A 196 -24.71 -0.21 2.27
C GLU A 196 -24.32 0.93 1.33
N ASN A 197 -24.98 2.09 1.39
CA ASN A 197 -24.68 3.24 0.52
C ASN A 197 -23.37 3.92 0.93
N GLN A 198 -23.14 4.09 2.22
CA GLN A 198 -21.92 4.60 2.84
C GLN A 198 -20.76 3.66 2.55
N ILE A 199 -20.93 2.34 2.73
CA ILE A 199 -19.90 1.34 2.43
C ILE A 199 -19.52 1.40 0.95
N LYS A 200 -20.50 1.41 0.04
CA LYS A 200 -20.23 1.53 -1.41
C LYS A 200 -19.52 2.84 -1.76
N LYS A 201 -19.89 3.95 -1.10
CA LYS A 201 -19.24 5.24 -1.32
C LYS A 201 -17.78 5.23 -0.86
N ILE A 202 -17.48 4.61 0.28
CA ILE A 202 -16.11 4.43 0.79
C ILE A 202 -15.32 3.49 -0.14
N GLU A 203 -15.93 2.38 -0.57
CA GLU A 203 -15.33 1.44 -1.53
C GLU A 203 -14.96 2.16 -2.83
N GLU A 204 -15.87 2.97 -3.38
CA GLU A 204 -15.65 3.68 -4.63
C GLU A 204 -14.50 4.69 -4.52
N VAL A 205 -14.43 5.52 -3.47
CA VAL A 205 -13.34 6.50 -3.36
C VAL A 205 -11.98 5.85 -3.13
N GLU A 206 -11.91 4.78 -2.34
CA GLU A 206 -10.68 4.01 -2.11
C GLU A 206 -10.24 3.28 -3.39
N HIS A 207 -11.18 2.65 -4.07
CA HIS A 207 -10.94 1.98 -5.33
C HIS A 207 -10.44 2.95 -6.40
N GLN A 208 -11.11 4.11 -6.57
CA GLN A 208 -10.71 5.14 -7.53
C GLN A 208 -9.29 5.63 -7.27
N LEU A 209 -8.91 5.84 -6.00
CA LEU A 209 -7.55 6.24 -5.69
C LEU A 209 -6.57 5.14 -6.11
N LEU A 210 -6.83 3.89 -5.72
CA LEU A 210 -5.95 2.74 -5.96
C LEU A 210 -5.67 2.53 -7.46
N VAL A 211 -6.69 2.56 -8.31
CA VAL A 211 -6.51 2.34 -9.76
C VAL A 211 -5.88 3.52 -10.47
N ASN A 212 -6.02 4.74 -9.92
CA ASN A 212 -5.44 5.94 -10.51
C ASN A 212 -4.03 6.27 -9.98
N LEU A 213 -3.50 5.56 -8.97
CA LEU A 213 -2.13 5.78 -8.45
C LEU A 213 -1.08 5.85 -9.58
N HIS A 214 -1.15 4.91 -10.53
CA HIS A 214 -0.20 4.86 -11.64
C HIS A 214 -0.46 5.92 -12.70
N LYS A 215 -1.72 6.30 -12.91
CA LYS A 215 -2.09 7.37 -13.86
C LYS A 215 -1.42 8.70 -13.48
N PHE A 216 -1.26 8.96 -12.18
CA PHE A 216 -0.61 10.16 -11.66
C PHE A 216 0.91 10.02 -11.50
N SER A 217 1.48 8.84 -11.68
CA SER A 217 2.92 8.61 -11.57
C SER A 217 3.73 9.49 -12.53
N ILE A 218 3.19 9.79 -13.72
CA ILE A 218 3.80 10.73 -14.67
C ILE A 218 4.00 12.14 -14.11
N LEU A 219 3.19 12.57 -13.12
CA LEU A 219 3.30 13.90 -12.53
C LEU A 219 4.57 14.03 -11.68
N ASN A 220 5.18 12.91 -11.25
CA ASN A 220 6.49 12.88 -10.62
C ASN A 220 7.64 13.21 -11.59
N PHE A 221 7.43 13.10 -12.90
CA PHE A 221 8.41 13.55 -13.88
C PHE A 221 8.41 15.08 -13.92
N CYS A 222 9.50 15.72 -13.48
CA CYS A 222 9.64 17.19 -13.47
C CYS A 222 8.37 17.94 -13.02
N PRO A 223 7.97 17.86 -11.74
CA PRO A 223 6.67 18.36 -11.24
C PRO A 223 6.35 19.81 -11.60
N ARG A 224 7.36 20.69 -11.66
CA ARG A 224 7.19 22.09 -12.10
C ARG A 224 6.67 22.21 -13.53
N VAL A 225 7.20 21.38 -14.43
CA VAL A 225 6.80 21.35 -15.85
C VAL A 225 5.43 20.70 -15.98
N THR A 226 5.20 19.57 -15.32
CA THR A 226 3.90 18.87 -15.40
C THR A 226 2.77 19.67 -14.74
N LYS A 227 3.05 20.50 -13.73
CA LYS A 227 2.05 21.43 -13.17
C LYS A 227 1.55 22.44 -14.21
N ILE A 228 2.40 22.82 -15.17
CA ILE A 228 2.04 23.75 -16.25
C ILE A 228 1.42 22.99 -17.43
N VAL A 229 2.03 21.89 -17.86
CA VAL A 229 1.66 21.16 -19.08
C VAL A 229 0.47 20.22 -18.84
N LEU A 230 0.42 19.55 -17.70
CA LEU A 230 -0.59 18.53 -17.34
C LEU A 230 -1.57 19.03 -16.27
N ARG A 231 -1.99 20.32 -16.36
CA ARG A 231 -2.90 20.97 -15.39
C ARG A 231 -4.14 20.14 -15.08
N LYS A 232 -4.83 19.64 -16.11
CA LYS A 232 -6.03 18.79 -15.95
C LYS A 232 -5.79 17.55 -15.10
N ARG A 233 -4.61 16.92 -15.20
CA ARG A 233 -4.27 15.73 -14.40
C ARG A 233 -3.97 16.09 -12.94
N TRP A 234 -3.38 17.24 -12.70
CA TRP A 234 -3.19 17.77 -11.34
C TRP A 234 -4.53 18.12 -10.69
N GLU A 235 -5.42 18.78 -11.42
CA GLU A 235 -6.79 19.07 -10.96
C GLU A 235 -7.55 17.79 -10.64
N GLU A 236 -7.43 16.76 -11.49
CA GLU A 236 -8.04 15.44 -11.25
C GLU A 236 -7.49 14.77 -9.98
N LEU A 237 -6.17 14.79 -9.76
CA LEU A 237 -5.55 14.24 -8.55
C LEU A 237 -6.08 14.94 -7.29
N PHE A 238 -6.09 16.28 -7.28
CA PHE A 238 -6.59 17.03 -6.13
C PHE A 238 -8.08 16.83 -5.90
N ARG A 239 -8.87 16.71 -6.99
CA ARG A 239 -10.30 16.40 -6.89
C ARG A 239 -10.53 15.02 -6.26
N LEU A 240 -9.81 14.00 -6.69
CA LEU A 240 -9.92 12.64 -6.12
C LEU A 240 -9.56 12.63 -4.63
N ARG A 241 -8.47 13.30 -4.25
CA ARG A 241 -8.07 13.43 -2.84
C ARG A 241 -9.12 14.16 -2.02
N LYS A 242 -9.68 15.25 -2.54
CA LYS A 242 -10.76 15.97 -1.87
C LYS A 242 -12.02 15.10 -1.70
N CYS A 243 -12.43 14.37 -2.74
CA CYS A 243 -13.58 13.46 -2.64
C CYS A 243 -13.37 12.37 -1.58
N GLN A 244 -12.16 11.84 -1.46
CA GLN A 244 -11.80 10.87 -0.44
C GLN A 244 -11.87 11.48 0.97
N GLU A 245 -11.35 12.69 1.15
CA GLU A 245 -11.43 13.45 2.41
C GLU A 245 -12.87 13.75 2.82
N ASP A 246 -13.69 14.22 1.88
CA ASP A 246 -15.11 14.55 2.10
C ASP A 246 -15.93 13.32 2.53
N VAL A 247 -15.50 12.11 2.15
CA VAL A 247 -16.15 10.86 2.57
C VAL A 247 -15.65 10.36 3.91
N LEU A 248 -14.34 10.40 4.18
CA LEU A 248 -13.75 9.68 5.31
C LEU A 248 -13.58 10.53 6.58
N ILE A 249 -13.33 11.83 6.43
CA ILE A 249 -13.18 12.75 7.57
C ILE A 249 -14.46 12.83 8.44
N PRO A 250 -15.70 12.85 7.88
CA PRO A 250 -16.91 12.84 8.69
C PRO A 250 -16.96 11.67 9.67
N PHE A 251 -16.62 10.45 9.23
CA PHE A 251 -16.62 9.26 10.10
C PHE A 251 -15.59 9.37 11.23
N ILE A 252 -14.40 9.91 10.96
CA ILE A 252 -13.38 10.15 11.99
C ILE A 252 -13.89 11.16 13.03
N ARG A 253 -14.54 12.23 12.58
CA ARG A 253 -15.09 13.28 13.46
C ARG A 253 -16.25 12.78 14.29
N GLU A 254 -17.17 12.02 13.70
CA GLU A 254 -18.28 11.37 14.42
C GLU A 254 -17.74 10.44 15.50
N ARG A 255 -16.76 9.60 15.14
CA ARG A 255 -16.14 8.69 16.11
C ARG A 255 -15.44 9.41 17.24
N LYS A 256 -14.68 10.48 16.94
CA LYS A 256 -14.03 11.32 17.95
C LYS A 256 -15.05 11.92 18.92
N LYS A 257 -16.17 12.47 18.42
CA LYS A 257 -17.25 13.01 19.26
C LYS A 257 -17.89 11.93 20.14
N ALA A 258 -18.15 10.74 19.59
CA ALA A 258 -18.70 9.62 20.35
C ALA A 258 -17.75 9.20 21.49
N LYS A 259 -16.44 9.13 21.20
CA LYS A 259 -15.42 8.83 22.19
C LYS A 259 -15.33 9.90 23.30
N GLU A 260 -15.35 11.18 22.94
CA GLU A 260 -15.35 12.29 23.90
C GLU A 260 -16.60 12.28 24.80
N LYS A 261 -17.78 11.97 24.24
CA LYS A 261 -19.02 11.85 25.01
C LYS A 261 -18.92 10.72 26.04
N ARG A 262 -18.41 9.55 25.64
CA ARG A 262 -18.21 8.40 26.55
C ARG A 262 -17.22 8.69 27.68
N SER A 263 -16.15 9.44 27.40
CA SER A 263 -15.20 9.85 28.45
C SER A 263 -15.81 10.83 29.47
N ARG A 264 -16.83 11.61 29.08
CA ARG A 264 -17.53 12.56 29.96
C ARG A 264 -18.68 11.92 30.74
N GLU A 265 -19.36 10.95 30.14
CA GLU A 265 -20.54 10.29 30.71
C GLU A 265 -20.35 8.76 30.76
N PRO A 266 -19.46 8.24 31.63
CA PRO A 266 -19.13 6.81 31.68
C PRO A 266 -20.31 5.91 32.14
N ASN A 267 -21.35 6.49 32.73
CA ASN A 267 -22.50 5.78 33.32
C ASN A 267 -23.75 5.76 32.42
N MET A 268 -23.71 6.37 31.22
CA MET A 268 -24.78 6.21 30.24
C MET A 268 -24.58 4.88 29.52
N GLU A 269 -25.48 3.91 29.75
CA GLU A 269 -25.57 2.70 28.93
C GLU A 269 -25.88 3.12 27.48
N ASP A 270 -24.83 3.26 26.67
CA ASP A 270 -24.96 3.45 25.23
C ASP A 270 -25.75 2.24 24.68
N SER A 271 -26.84 2.55 23.98
CA SER A 271 -27.81 1.61 23.43
C SER A 271 -27.14 0.43 22.71
N LYS A 272 -27.20 -0.79 23.30
CA LYS A 272 -27.21 -2.16 22.73
C LYS A 272 -26.41 -2.53 21.46
N ASP A 273 -25.59 -1.67 20.88
CA ASP A 273 -24.59 -2.03 19.89
C ASP A 273 -23.27 -2.16 20.64
N GLU A 274 -22.84 -3.41 20.81
CA GLU A 274 -21.60 -3.80 21.47
C GLU A 274 -20.46 -2.89 21.01
N ASN A 275 -19.87 -2.17 21.96
CA ASN A 275 -18.82 -1.21 21.70
C ASN A 275 -17.54 -1.93 21.22
N VAL A 276 -17.44 -2.11 19.91
CA VAL A 276 -16.25 -2.66 19.27
C VAL A 276 -15.14 -1.60 19.30
N VAL A 277 -13.96 -1.99 19.79
CA VAL A 277 -12.76 -1.15 19.76
C VAL A 277 -12.43 -0.83 18.30
N SER A 278 -12.44 0.46 17.94
CA SER A 278 -12.12 0.90 16.59
C SER A 278 -10.63 1.27 16.50
N TYR A 279 -10.03 1.07 15.34
CA TYR A 279 -8.65 1.50 15.11
C TYR A 279 -8.50 3.03 15.16
N VAL A 280 -9.53 3.79 14.76
CA VAL A 280 -9.52 5.25 14.92
C VAL A 280 -9.41 5.64 16.40
N ASP A 281 -10.11 4.95 17.30
CA ASP A 281 -10.01 5.23 18.73
C ASP A 281 -8.57 5.03 19.24
N THR A 282 -7.90 3.97 18.80
CA THR A 282 -6.53 3.67 19.25
C THR A 282 -5.50 4.66 18.71
N LEU A 283 -5.76 5.25 17.53
CA LEU A 283 -4.95 6.31 16.94
C LEU A 283 -5.16 7.67 17.64
N LEU A 284 -6.38 7.98 18.06
CA LEU A 284 -6.70 9.23 18.78
C LEU A 284 -6.01 9.31 20.15
N ASP A 285 -5.66 8.18 20.76
CA ASP A 285 -4.92 8.13 22.04
C ASP A 285 -3.40 8.13 21.87
N LEU A 286 -2.92 7.96 20.63
CA LEU A 286 -1.51 7.77 20.33
C LEU A 286 -0.73 9.09 20.48
N GLN A 287 0.41 9.05 21.17
CA GLN A 287 1.35 10.16 21.28
C GLN A 287 2.60 9.91 20.47
N LEU A 288 3.04 10.91 19.68
CA LEU A 288 4.21 10.77 18.81
C LEU A 288 5.53 10.84 19.61
N PRO A 289 6.55 10.01 19.29
CA PRO A 289 7.75 9.82 20.14
C PRO A 289 8.73 11.01 20.22
N HIS A 290 8.49 12.09 19.48
CA HIS A 290 9.40 13.25 19.39
C HIS A 290 8.70 14.59 19.57
N GLU A 291 7.41 14.66 19.27
CA GLU A 291 6.65 15.92 19.29
C GLU A 291 5.78 16.04 20.54
N ASN A 292 5.74 14.99 21.40
CA ASN A 292 4.94 14.91 22.62
C ASN A 292 3.49 15.38 22.45
N ARG A 293 2.95 15.22 21.24
CA ARG A 293 1.59 15.58 20.85
C ARG A 293 0.86 14.38 20.27
N LYS A 294 -0.47 14.47 20.28
CA LYS A 294 -1.35 13.49 19.64
C LYS A 294 -1.39 13.70 18.13
N LEU A 295 -1.79 12.64 17.42
CA LEU A 295 -2.10 12.74 15.99
C LEU A 295 -3.28 13.68 15.78
N ASN A 296 -3.15 14.62 14.85
CA ASN A 296 -4.26 15.47 14.44
C ASN A 296 -5.27 14.65 13.60
N GLU A 297 -6.53 15.08 13.55
CA GLU A 297 -7.55 14.49 12.64
C GLU A 297 -7.04 14.42 11.20
N LEU A 298 -6.27 15.44 10.84
CA LEU A 298 -5.61 15.56 9.55
C LEU A 298 -4.51 14.52 9.42
N GLU A 299 -3.68 14.25 10.42
CA GLU A 299 -2.63 13.23 10.29
C GLU A 299 -3.14 11.79 10.34
N ILE A 300 -4.32 11.58 10.95
CA ILE A 300 -5.04 10.31 10.87
C ILE A 300 -5.50 10.04 9.41
N TRP A 301 -5.68 11.08 8.59
CA TRP A 301 -6.16 10.91 7.21
C TRP A 301 -5.63 11.89 6.14
N LYS A 302 -5.79 13.19 6.33
CA LYS A 302 -5.35 14.30 5.46
C LYS A 302 -3.82 14.42 5.30
N ALA A 303 -3.39 14.73 4.09
CA ALA A 303 -2.04 15.23 3.85
C ALA A 303 -1.83 16.59 4.56
N VAL A 304 -0.63 16.83 5.10
CA VAL A 304 -0.24 18.14 5.63
C VAL A 304 -0.48 19.20 4.54
N ASP A 305 -1.22 20.27 4.87
CA ASP A 305 -1.48 21.37 3.96
C ASP A 305 -0.18 22.11 3.63
N GLY A 306 -0.01 22.42 2.34
CA GLY A 306 0.27 23.80 1.96
C GLY A 306 1.68 24.37 2.13
N ASP A 307 2.62 23.70 2.78
CA ASP A 307 4.02 24.13 2.63
C ASP A 307 4.47 23.72 1.23
N ASP A 308 4.88 24.71 0.42
CA ASP A 308 5.57 24.56 -0.86
C ASP A 308 6.36 23.26 -0.80
N VAL A 309 5.92 22.22 -1.53
CA VAL A 309 6.58 20.92 -1.49
C VAL A 309 8.04 21.22 -1.73
N ASP A 310 8.87 21.13 -0.69
CA ASP A 310 10.24 21.58 -0.80
C ASP A 310 10.90 20.67 -1.84
N LEU A 311 11.06 21.24 -3.05
CA LEU A 311 11.57 20.54 -4.22
C LEU A 311 13.08 20.28 -4.07
N SER A 312 13.69 20.73 -2.97
CA SER A 312 15.08 20.47 -2.61
C SER A 312 15.33 19.05 -2.09
N ALA A 313 14.31 18.18 -2.08
CA ALA A 313 14.34 16.83 -1.52
C ALA A 313 15.65 16.07 -1.77
N LYS A 314 16.49 16.03 -0.73
CA LYS A 314 17.65 15.14 -0.61
C LYS A 314 17.22 13.68 -0.71
N GLN A 315 18.09 12.91 -1.34
CA GLN A 315 17.72 11.83 -2.23
C GLN A 315 18.11 10.47 -1.65
N GLU A 316 17.21 9.79 -0.92
CA GLU A 316 17.51 8.47 -0.35
C GLU A 316 16.37 7.44 -0.48
N PHE A 317 16.81 6.17 -0.53
CA PHE A 317 16.29 4.99 -1.26
C PHE A 317 15.13 4.21 -0.62
N THR A 318 14.45 3.37 -1.43
CA THR A 318 13.76 2.13 -0.97
C THR A 318 13.41 1.15 -2.07
N MET A 319 13.40 -0.11 -1.61
CA MET A 319 12.84 -1.29 -2.22
C MET A 319 11.42 -1.57 -1.74
N VAL A 320 10.48 -1.80 -2.66
CA VAL A 320 9.17 -2.38 -2.35
C VAL A 320 9.21 -3.86 -2.68
N MET A 321 9.00 -4.67 -1.65
CA MET A 321 8.95 -6.11 -1.72
C MET A 321 7.67 -6.60 -2.41
N LYS A 322 7.84 -7.38 -3.49
CA LYS A 322 6.73 -7.90 -4.29
C LYS A 322 6.28 -9.32 -3.92
N ASN A 323 6.99 -10.07 -3.06
CA ASN A 323 6.55 -11.41 -2.59
C ASN A 323 7.21 -11.82 -1.26
N PRO A 324 6.49 -11.96 -0.12
CA PRO A 324 7.04 -12.55 1.08
C PRO A 324 6.69 -14.05 1.21
N LEU A 325 7.72 -14.89 1.05
CA LEU A 325 7.96 -16.24 1.61
C LEU A 325 6.75 -17.16 1.91
N GLN A 326 6.80 -18.36 1.31
CA GLN A 326 6.07 -19.56 1.72
C GLN A 326 6.41 -19.90 3.18
N ALA A 327 5.42 -19.77 4.06
CA ALA A 327 5.41 -20.28 5.42
C ALA A 327 3.95 -20.57 5.81
N GLN A 328 3.77 -21.65 6.57
CA GLN A 328 2.52 -22.38 6.82
C GLN A 328 1.27 -21.52 7.01
N LEU A 329 0.21 -21.95 6.32
CA LEU A 329 -1.03 -21.26 6.02
C LEU A 329 -1.86 -20.99 7.28
N SER A 330 -2.13 -19.71 7.58
CA SER A 330 -3.16 -19.28 8.52
C SER A 330 -4.04 -18.19 7.91
N LEU A 331 -5.31 -18.19 8.31
CA LEU A 331 -6.42 -17.32 7.85
C LEU A 331 -6.07 -15.82 7.78
N ARG A 332 -5.05 -15.39 8.52
CA ARG A 332 -4.51 -14.03 8.61
C ARG A 332 -3.94 -13.48 7.29
N ARG A 333 -3.55 -14.34 6.34
CA ARG A 333 -3.03 -13.92 5.01
C ARG A 333 -4.10 -13.76 3.93
N ILE A 334 -5.29 -14.36 4.08
CA ILE A 334 -6.42 -14.13 3.16
C ILE A 334 -6.81 -12.65 3.18
N LEU A 335 -6.77 -12.03 4.37
CA LEU A 335 -7.03 -10.62 4.59
C LEU A 335 -5.99 -9.67 3.96
N GLN A 336 -4.71 -10.03 3.97
CA GLN A 336 -3.65 -9.22 3.33
C GLN A 336 -3.60 -9.40 1.81
N ILE A 337 -3.97 -10.58 1.31
CA ILE A 337 -4.05 -10.86 -0.14
C ILE A 337 -5.27 -10.15 -0.76
N LEU A 338 -6.40 -10.11 -0.06
CA LEU A 338 -7.61 -9.41 -0.52
C LEU A 338 -7.45 -7.88 -0.54
N ALA A 339 -6.53 -7.33 0.26
CA ALA A 339 -6.22 -5.90 0.27
C ALA A 339 -5.27 -5.45 -0.87
N TYR A 340 -4.61 -6.39 -1.57
CA TYR A 340 -3.58 -6.06 -2.58
C TYR A 340 -3.95 -6.43 -4.04
N PHE A 341 -5.09 -7.09 -4.27
CA PHE A 341 -5.54 -7.46 -5.63
C PHE A 341 -7.07 -7.37 -5.79
N PRO A 342 -7.61 -6.28 -6.39
CA PRO A 342 -9.03 -6.22 -6.71
C PRO A 342 -9.36 -6.54 -8.19
N TYR A 343 -8.41 -6.63 -9.13
CA TYR A 343 -8.72 -6.66 -10.58
C TYR A 343 -8.16 -7.83 -11.39
N THR A 344 -8.14 -9.05 -10.85
CA THR A 344 -8.01 -10.25 -11.70
C THR A 344 -9.17 -11.20 -11.44
N PRO A 345 -9.90 -11.64 -12.49
CA PRO A 345 -10.91 -12.67 -12.35
C PRO A 345 -10.22 -14.01 -12.10
N LEU A 346 -10.26 -14.49 -10.86
CA LEU A 346 -9.81 -15.85 -10.54
C LEU A 346 -11.01 -16.78 -10.72
N LYS A 347 -11.01 -17.57 -11.79
CA LYS A 347 -11.95 -18.68 -11.99
C LYS A 347 -11.46 -19.83 -11.12
N ILE A 348 -12.14 -20.11 -10.01
CA ILE A 348 -11.83 -21.26 -9.15
C ILE A 348 -12.80 -22.38 -9.54
N GLU A 349 -12.29 -23.40 -10.22
CA GLU A 349 -12.95 -24.71 -10.24
C GLU A 349 -12.68 -25.38 -8.89
N LEU A 350 -13.73 -25.62 -8.12
CA LEU A 350 -13.66 -26.26 -6.80
C LEU A 350 -13.41 -27.77 -6.99
N PRO A 351 -12.29 -28.35 -6.49
CA PRO A 351 -12.21 -29.80 -6.31
C PRO A 351 -13.00 -30.20 -5.07
N SER A 352 -13.73 -31.32 -5.17
CA SER A 352 -14.57 -31.88 -4.11
C SER A 352 -13.85 -32.02 -2.76
N THR A 353 -14.57 -31.68 -1.69
CA THR A 353 -14.17 -31.47 -0.29
C THR A 353 -13.65 -32.68 0.50
N ARG A 354 -12.93 -33.65 -0.11
CA ARG A 354 -12.54 -34.90 0.58
C ARG A 354 -11.05 -35.11 0.90
N THR A 355 -10.14 -34.23 0.51
CA THR A 355 -8.69 -34.54 0.60
C THR A 355 -7.87 -33.75 1.65
N ILE A 356 -8.48 -32.88 2.45
CA ILE A 356 -7.70 -31.98 3.34
C ILE A 356 -7.50 -32.53 4.78
N TYR A 357 -8.15 -33.63 5.18
CA TYR A 357 -8.16 -34.07 6.58
C TYR A 357 -7.24 -35.24 6.97
N GLN A 358 -6.42 -35.82 6.07
CA GLN A 358 -5.64 -37.03 6.39
C GLN A 358 -4.10 -36.88 6.47
N ASP A 359 -3.53 -35.71 6.16
CA ASP A 359 -2.06 -35.55 6.07
C ASP A 359 -1.37 -34.99 7.34
N TRP A 360 -2.08 -34.89 8.47
CA TRP A 360 -1.61 -34.17 9.67
C TRP A 360 -1.02 -35.03 10.81
N SER A 361 -0.91 -36.36 10.68
CA SER A 361 -0.50 -37.24 11.79
C SER A 361 0.89 -37.90 11.71
N CYS A 362 1.71 -37.66 10.68
CA CYS A 362 2.91 -38.51 10.45
C CYS A 362 4.31 -37.87 10.50
N GLN A 363 4.52 -36.64 10.97
CA GLN A 363 5.88 -36.08 11.05
C GLN A 363 6.18 -35.35 12.36
N TRP A 364 6.32 -36.11 13.45
CA TRP A 364 7.10 -35.71 14.62
C TRP A 364 7.77 -36.95 15.24
N LYS A 365 9.06 -37.17 14.94
CA LYS A 365 9.97 -37.93 15.81
C LYS A 365 11.26 -37.10 15.95
N PRO A 366 11.74 -36.85 17.18
CA PRO A 366 13.03 -36.20 17.40
C PRO A 366 14.16 -37.22 17.22
N ASN A 367 15.11 -36.94 16.32
CA ASN A 367 16.38 -37.66 16.26
C ASN A 367 17.25 -37.23 17.45
N LEU A 368 17.25 -38.05 18.50
CA LEU A 368 18.35 -38.14 19.45
C LEU A 368 19.45 -38.94 18.77
N GLY A 369 20.60 -38.32 18.54
CA GLY A 369 21.79 -38.99 18.03
C GLY A 369 22.55 -39.68 19.16
N THR A 370 22.77 -40.99 19.00
CA THR A 370 23.85 -41.76 19.62
C THR A 370 24.43 -42.62 18.51
N GLU A 371 25.59 -42.22 18.00
CA GLU A 371 26.86 -42.98 17.97
C GLU A 371 27.96 -42.11 17.34
#